data_AF-A0A7S0BZW7-F1
#
_entry.id   AF-A0A7S0BZW7-F1
#
_cell.length_a   1.000
_cell.length_b   1.000
_cell.length_c   1.000
_cell.angle_alpha   90.00
_cell.angle_beta   90.00
_cell.angle_gamma   90.00
#
_symmetry.space_group_name_H-M   'P 1'
#
loop_
_entity.id
_entity.type
_entity.pdbx_description
1 polymer ?
#
loop_
_entity_poly.entity_id
_entity_poly.type
_entity_poly.pdbx_seq_one_letter_code
_entity_poly.pdbx_strand_id
1 'polypeptide(L)'
;MEEEELESVAETEEIEPDVPRMEVSSYESSMKDSWIYDELRAVRNTHASFAYGFLPGMIYTGLATHIFRGKEPWTLSHATLDSQTTAPAQEYEPIAYPKPDGVLTFDLMTNLQRSGTHHDDDQPSHLKIKDTKLEDGQRADCVPEKISMQVYGAPEIR
;
A
#
# COMPACT_ATOMS: atom_id res chain seq x y z
N MET A 1 -9.36 -7.21 43.49
CA MET A 1 -8.98 -6.50 42.26
C MET A 1 -9.45 -7.43 41.18
N GLU A 2 -10.68 -7.22 40.73
CA GLU A 2 -11.35 -8.07 39.77
C GLU A 2 -10.63 -7.91 38.43
N GLU A 3 -10.23 -9.03 37.82
CA GLU A 3 -9.76 -9.06 36.44
C GLU A 3 -10.96 -8.70 35.56
N GLU A 4 -10.89 -7.54 34.91
CA GLU A 4 -11.89 -7.11 33.94
C GLU A 4 -11.67 -7.94 32.67
N GLU A 5 -12.56 -8.89 32.41
CA GLU A 5 -12.59 -9.69 31.19
C GLU A 5 -12.74 -8.74 29.99
N LEU A 6 -11.71 -8.67 29.14
CA LEU A 6 -11.72 -7.89 27.91
C LEU A 6 -12.80 -8.46 26.97
N GLU A 7 -13.93 -7.76 26.84
CA GLU A 7 -14.96 -8.07 25.86
C GLU A 7 -14.41 -7.91 24.43
N SER A 8 -14.64 -8.91 23.58
CA SER A 8 -14.28 -8.84 22.17
C SER A 8 -15.12 -7.78 21.45
N VAL A 9 -14.46 -6.80 20.82
CA VAL A 9 -15.13 -5.71 20.08
C VAL A 9 -15.77 -6.20 18.77
N ALA A 10 -15.44 -7.41 18.33
CA ALA A 10 -16.10 -8.09 17.21
C ALA A 10 -15.94 -9.61 17.30
N GLU A 11 -17.04 -10.34 17.12
CA GLU A 11 -17.02 -11.76 16.78
C GLU A 11 -16.84 -11.87 15.26
N THR A 12 -15.75 -12.50 14.83
CA THR A 12 -15.66 -12.94 13.44
C THR A 12 -16.57 -14.15 13.32
N GLU A 13 -17.73 -14.02 12.66
CA GLU A 13 -18.56 -15.19 12.39
C GLU A 13 -17.72 -16.23 11.65
N GLU A 14 -17.55 -17.41 12.27
CA GLU A 14 -16.93 -18.54 11.59
C GLU A 14 -17.80 -18.88 10.38
N ILE A 15 -17.15 -19.04 9.22
CA ILE A 15 -17.84 -19.41 7.98
C ILE A 15 -18.44 -20.80 8.20
N GLU A 16 -19.75 -20.86 8.50
CA GLU A 16 -20.45 -22.12 8.66
C GLU A 16 -20.33 -22.96 7.38
N PRO A 17 -19.73 -24.16 7.43
CA PRO A 17 -19.49 -24.97 6.25
C PRO A 17 -20.78 -25.45 5.57
N ASP A 18 -21.89 -25.46 6.32
CA ASP A 18 -23.20 -25.94 5.87
C ASP A 18 -24.08 -24.84 5.24
N VAL A 19 -23.65 -23.57 5.28
CA VAL A 19 -24.34 -22.49 4.55
C VAL A 19 -23.89 -22.54 3.08
N PRO A 20 -24.82 -22.72 2.12
CA PRO A 20 -24.47 -22.76 0.71
C PRO A 20 -23.84 -21.43 0.30
N ARG A 21 -22.59 -21.48 -0.14
CA ARG A 21 -21.86 -20.29 -0.62
C ARG A 21 -22.55 -19.76 -1.87
N MET A 22 -23.05 -18.53 -1.80
CA MET A 22 -23.57 -17.84 -2.96
C MET A 22 -22.42 -17.21 -3.74
N GLU A 23 -22.09 -17.78 -4.89
CA GLU A 23 -21.18 -17.14 -5.84
C GLU A 23 -21.95 -16.06 -6.63
N VAL A 24 -21.67 -14.79 -6.34
CA VAL A 24 -22.32 -13.65 -6.99
C VAL A 24 -21.61 -13.32 -8.33
N SER A 25 -21.61 -14.29 -9.25
CA SER A 25 -20.93 -14.14 -10.56
C SER A 25 -21.54 -13.02 -11.43
N SER A 26 -22.81 -12.67 -11.21
CA SER A 26 -23.48 -11.55 -11.88
C SER A 26 -22.85 -10.19 -11.59
N TYR A 27 -22.16 -10.04 -10.45
CA TYR A 27 -21.49 -8.80 -10.08
C TYR A 27 -20.36 -8.46 -11.06
N GLU A 28 -19.51 -9.44 -11.40
CA GLU A 28 -18.39 -9.20 -12.32
C GLU A 28 -18.89 -8.80 -13.72
N SER A 29 -19.90 -9.48 -14.23
CA SER A 29 -20.53 -9.15 -15.52
C SER A 29 -21.13 -7.74 -15.49
N SER A 30 -21.88 -7.41 -14.44
CA SER A 30 -22.50 -6.09 -14.28
C SER A 30 -21.46 -4.97 -14.18
N MET A 31 -20.33 -5.23 -13.51
CA MET A 31 -19.21 -4.29 -13.46
C MET A 31 -18.58 -4.09 -14.84
N LYS A 32 -18.34 -5.16 -15.61
CA LYS A 32 -17.77 -5.09 -16.97
C LYS A 32 -18.69 -4.38 -17.98
N ASP A 33 -20.00 -4.53 -17.81
CA ASP A 33 -21.01 -3.87 -18.65
C ASP A 33 -21.30 -2.43 -18.21
N SER A 34 -20.73 -1.99 -17.08
CA SER A 34 -20.94 -0.65 -16.57
C SER A 34 -20.01 0.39 -17.22
N TRP A 35 -20.42 1.65 -17.16
CA TRP A 35 -19.60 2.80 -17.55
C TRP A 35 -18.27 2.88 -16.80
N ILE A 36 -18.19 2.29 -15.58
CA ILE A 36 -16.99 2.27 -14.75
C ILE A 36 -15.88 1.49 -15.46
N TYR A 37 -16.22 0.34 -16.04
CA TYR A 37 -15.26 -0.47 -16.78
C TYR A 37 -14.76 0.27 -18.02
N ASP A 38 -15.66 0.91 -18.76
CA ASP A 38 -15.29 1.72 -19.93
C ASP A 38 -14.36 2.88 -19.55
N GLU A 39 -14.63 3.57 -18.44
CA GLU A 39 -13.79 4.66 -17.94
C GLU A 39 -12.39 4.17 -17.55
N LEU A 40 -12.29 3.13 -16.72
CA LEU A 40 -11.02 2.55 -16.31
C LEU A 40 -10.24 1.99 -17.51
N ARG A 41 -10.95 1.37 -18.46
CA ARG A 41 -10.35 0.82 -19.69
C ARG A 41 -9.76 1.92 -20.55
N ALA A 42 -10.38 3.10 -20.61
CA ALA A 42 -9.89 4.22 -21.40
C ALA A 42 -8.57 4.80 -20.86
N VAL A 43 -8.32 4.71 -19.55
CA VAL A 43 -7.11 5.24 -18.89
C VAL A 43 -6.10 4.17 -18.48
N ARG A 44 -6.32 2.91 -18.84
CA ARG A 44 -5.53 1.74 -18.40
C ARG A 44 -4.01 1.85 -18.62
N ASN A 45 -3.58 2.61 -19.63
CA ASN A 45 -2.17 2.76 -19.98
C ASN A 45 -1.54 4.03 -19.38
N THR A 46 -2.32 4.92 -18.77
CA THR A 46 -1.85 6.21 -18.27
C THR A 46 -0.78 6.02 -17.21
N HIS A 47 -1.08 5.33 -16.11
CA HIS A 47 -0.10 5.09 -15.04
C HIS A 47 1.07 4.22 -15.51
N ALA A 48 0.78 3.14 -16.24
CA ALA A 48 1.81 2.22 -16.75
C ALA A 48 2.83 2.90 -17.67
N SER A 49 2.45 3.96 -18.39
CA SER A 49 3.38 4.71 -19.25
C SER A 49 4.50 5.42 -18.47
N PHE A 50 4.29 5.74 -17.19
CA PHE A 50 5.29 6.37 -16.32
C PHE A 50 6.39 5.41 -15.87
N ALA A 51 6.22 4.10 -16.09
CA ALA A 51 7.31 3.14 -15.91
C ALA A 51 8.53 3.45 -16.81
N TYR A 52 8.31 4.17 -17.92
CA TYR A 52 9.37 4.63 -18.81
C TYR A 52 9.96 6.00 -18.40
N GLY A 53 9.47 6.60 -17.32
CA GLY A 53 9.89 7.91 -16.81
C GLY A 53 8.84 9.01 -17.01
N PHE A 54 9.08 10.16 -16.36
CA PHE A 54 8.13 11.27 -16.32
C PHE A 54 7.77 11.83 -17.70
N LEU A 55 8.77 12.23 -18.49
CA LEU A 55 8.54 12.83 -19.82
C LEU A 55 7.86 11.89 -20.83
N PRO A 56 8.33 10.64 -21.05
CA PRO A 56 7.64 9.73 -21.96
C PRO A 56 6.24 9.36 -21.46
N GLY A 57 6.05 9.19 -20.14
CA GLY A 57 4.72 8.95 -19.56
C GLY A 57 3.75 10.11 -19.80
N MET A 58 4.21 11.35 -19.64
CA MET A 58 3.42 12.55 -19.94
C MET A 58 3.03 12.64 -21.42
N ILE A 59 3.98 12.43 -22.33
CA ILE A 59 3.71 12.45 -23.78
C ILE A 59 2.72 11.35 -24.15
N TYR A 60 2.97 10.12 -23.69
CA TYR A 60 2.11 8.98 -23.96
C TYR A 60 0.70 9.22 -23.43
N THR A 61 0.56 9.71 -22.19
CA THR A 61 -0.75 10.05 -21.60
C THR A 61 -1.49 11.09 -22.45
N GLY A 62 -0.81 12.14 -22.90
CA GLY A 62 -1.40 13.12 -23.81
C GLY A 62 -1.94 12.48 -25.10
N LEU A 63 -1.15 11.60 -25.74
CA LEU A 63 -1.57 10.88 -26.94
C LEU A 63 -2.72 9.90 -26.66
N ALA A 64 -2.62 9.11 -25.60
CA ALA A 64 -3.61 8.11 -25.21
C ALA A 64 -4.96 8.75 -24.89
N THR A 65 -4.96 9.84 -24.13
CA THR A 65 -6.20 10.51 -23.69
C THR A 65 -6.79 11.40 -24.78
N HIS A 66 -5.98 12.17 -25.53
CA HIS A 66 -6.50 13.18 -26.47
C HIS A 66 -6.62 12.68 -27.91
N ILE A 67 -5.72 11.81 -28.37
CA ILE A 67 -5.72 11.32 -29.75
C ILE A 67 -6.44 9.97 -29.84
N PHE A 68 -5.95 8.97 -29.10
CA PHE A 68 -6.50 7.62 -29.16
C PHE A 68 -7.78 7.46 -28.32
N ARG A 69 -7.99 8.34 -27.34
CA ARG A 69 -9.12 8.31 -26.39
C ARG A 69 -9.28 6.92 -25.76
N GLY A 70 -8.18 6.29 -25.38
CA GLY A 70 -8.15 4.96 -24.75
C GLY A 70 -8.42 3.75 -25.66
N LYS A 71 -8.51 3.97 -26.99
CA LYS A 71 -8.79 2.92 -27.99
C LYS A 71 -7.54 2.21 -28.51
N GLU A 72 -6.45 2.19 -27.74
CA GLU A 72 -5.26 1.46 -28.17
C GLU A 72 -5.55 -0.05 -28.27
N PRO A 73 -5.00 -0.79 -29.24
CA PRO A 73 -5.15 -2.24 -29.34
C PRO A 73 -4.21 -3.02 -28.39
N TRP A 74 -3.56 -2.35 -27.44
CA TRP A 74 -2.66 -2.96 -26.45
C TRP A 74 -2.98 -2.49 -25.03
N THR A 75 -2.44 -3.22 -24.05
CA THR A 75 -2.46 -2.85 -22.64
C THR A 75 -1.04 -3.01 -22.09
N LEU A 76 -0.50 -1.95 -21.50
CA LEU A 76 0.78 -1.96 -20.81
C LEU A 76 0.63 -2.70 -19.47
N SER A 77 1.61 -3.51 -19.11
CA SER A 77 1.61 -4.25 -17.85
C SER A 77 2.58 -3.61 -16.84
N HIS A 78 2.24 -3.75 -15.56
CA HIS A 78 3.18 -3.53 -14.47
C HIS A 78 4.02 -4.79 -14.31
N ALA A 79 5.32 -4.71 -14.57
CA ALA A 79 6.21 -5.87 -14.58
C ALA A 79 6.77 -6.22 -13.19
N THR A 80 6.71 -5.30 -12.24
CA THR A 80 7.41 -5.40 -10.95
C THR A 80 6.45 -5.05 -9.81
N LEU A 81 6.53 -5.80 -8.71
CA LEU A 81 5.81 -5.48 -7.49
C LEU A 81 6.46 -4.27 -6.81
N ASP A 82 5.66 -3.37 -6.23
CA ASP A 82 6.19 -2.18 -5.53
C ASP A 82 7.19 -2.55 -4.41
N SER A 83 6.99 -3.69 -3.74
CA SER A 83 7.93 -4.17 -2.72
C SER A 83 9.30 -4.60 -3.28
N GLN A 84 9.42 -4.78 -4.59
CA GLN A 84 10.66 -5.16 -5.28
C GLN A 84 11.35 -3.97 -5.95
N THR A 85 10.77 -2.76 -5.90
CA THR A 85 11.36 -1.56 -6.51
C THR A 85 12.31 -0.81 -5.58
N THR A 86 12.44 -1.24 -4.33
CA THR A 86 13.43 -0.72 -3.37
C THR A 86 14.73 -1.51 -3.45
N ALA A 87 15.87 -0.84 -3.41
CA ALA A 87 17.19 -1.48 -3.31
C ALA A 87 17.89 -1.18 -1.96
N PRO A 88 18.96 -1.90 -1.61
CA PRO A 88 19.75 -1.65 -0.41
C PRO A 88 20.18 -0.18 -0.28
N ALA A 89 20.14 0.34 0.94
CA ALA A 89 20.46 1.75 1.20
C ALA A 89 21.89 2.15 0.78
N GLN A 90 22.82 1.18 0.75
CA GLN A 90 24.20 1.39 0.30
C GLN A 90 24.33 1.73 -1.18
N GLU A 91 23.29 1.45 -1.99
CA GLU A 91 23.26 1.76 -3.43
C GLU A 91 22.80 3.19 -3.72
N TYR A 92 22.39 3.96 -2.69
CA TYR A 92 21.83 5.30 -2.85
C TYR A 92 22.49 6.33 -1.93
N GLU A 93 22.43 7.60 -2.34
CA GLU A 93 22.82 8.72 -1.49
C GLU A 93 21.64 9.18 -0.62
N PRO A 94 21.85 9.39 0.70
CA PRO A 94 20.81 9.91 1.56
C PRO A 94 20.32 11.30 1.12
N ILE A 95 18.99 11.47 1.06
CA ILE A 95 18.38 12.75 0.69
C ILE A 95 18.41 13.71 1.90
N ALA A 96 19.02 14.88 1.72
CA ALA A 96 19.07 15.92 2.75
C ALA A 96 17.80 16.80 2.72
N TYR A 97 16.79 16.42 3.50
CA TYR A 97 15.57 17.22 3.63
C TYR A 97 15.77 18.47 4.51
N PRO A 98 15.18 19.62 4.14
CA PRO A 98 15.19 20.80 4.99
C PRO A 98 14.39 20.56 6.27
N LYS A 99 14.78 21.23 7.36
CA LYS A 99 14.04 21.20 8.63
C LYS A 99 12.66 21.83 8.47
N PRO A 100 11.64 21.35 9.20
CA PRO A 100 10.31 21.96 9.18
C PRO A 100 10.37 23.40 9.74
N ASP A 101 9.57 24.28 9.15
CA ASP A 101 9.48 25.72 9.48
C ASP A 101 8.35 26.04 10.48
N GLY A 102 7.46 25.09 10.78
CA GLY A 102 6.34 25.26 11.69
C GLY A 102 5.19 26.11 11.14
N VAL A 103 5.24 26.50 9.86
CA VAL A 103 4.22 27.33 9.19
C VAL A 103 3.63 26.61 7.99
N LEU A 104 4.49 26.18 7.06
CA LEU A 104 4.10 25.39 5.87
C LEU A 104 4.48 23.91 6.02
N THR A 105 5.52 23.63 6.81
CA THR A 105 6.10 22.31 7.00
C THR A 105 6.22 22.01 8.49
N PHE A 106 5.87 20.79 8.88
CA PHE A 106 5.77 20.36 10.27
C PHE A 106 6.49 19.02 10.44
N ASP A 107 6.96 18.73 11.65
CA ASP A 107 7.49 17.43 12.02
C ASP A 107 6.38 16.35 11.99
N LEU A 108 6.80 15.09 11.94
CA LEU A 108 5.87 13.96 11.88
C LEU A 108 4.93 13.89 13.09
N MET A 109 5.41 14.19 14.31
CA MET A 109 4.61 14.05 15.54
C MET A 109 3.52 15.10 15.63
N THR A 110 3.81 16.33 15.24
CA THR A 110 2.80 17.40 15.11
C THR A 110 1.72 17.01 14.10
N ASN A 111 2.09 16.41 12.97
CA ASN A 111 1.12 15.94 11.98
C ASN A 111 0.30 14.75 12.48
N LEU A 112 0.93 13.80 13.18
CA LEU A 112 0.26 12.64 13.78
C LEU A 112 -0.76 13.07 14.83
N GLN A 113 -0.41 14.03 15.70
CA GLN A 113 -1.36 14.58 16.66
C GLN A 113 -2.57 15.24 15.97
N ARG A 114 -2.33 15.94 14.85
CA ARG A 114 -3.39 16.61 14.08
C ARG A 114 -4.29 15.66 13.30
N SER A 115 -3.84 14.44 12.98
CA SER A 115 -4.70 13.46 12.31
C SER A 115 -5.80 12.93 13.24
N GLY A 116 -5.65 13.07 14.56
CA GLY A 116 -6.58 12.51 15.54
C GLY A 116 -6.56 10.97 15.58
N THR A 117 -5.54 10.34 14.98
CA THR A 117 -5.38 8.88 15.00
C THR A 117 -5.05 8.43 16.42
N HIS A 118 -5.91 7.59 16.98
CA HIS A 118 -5.73 7.01 18.31
C HIS A 118 -6.16 5.54 18.31
N HIS A 119 -5.45 4.77 19.11
CA HIS A 119 -5.63 3.34 19.34
C HIS A 119 -5.54 3.16 20.86
N ASP A 120 -6.38 2.31 21.44
CA ASP A 120 -6.20 1.86 22.82
C ASP A 120 -4.79 1.25 23.00
N ASP A 121 -4.10 1.62 24.07
CA ASP A 121 -2.70 1.24 24.32
C ASP A 121 -2.58 -0.26 24.68
N ASP A 122 -3.64 -0.84 25.27
CA ASP A 122 -3.66 -2.24 25.71
C ASP A 122 -4.13 -3.23 24.63
N GLN A 123 -4.32 -2.75 23.38
CA GLN A 123 -4.68 -3.64 22.26
C GLN A 123 -3.44 -4.28 21.61
N PRO A 124 -3.55 -5.53 21.11
CA PRO A 124 -2.44 -6.13 20.38
C PRO A 124 -2.15 -5.37 19.08
N SER A 125 -0.86 -5.15 18.77
CA SER A 125 -0.46 -4.49 17.53
C SER A 125 -1.07 -5.17 16.29
N HIS A 126 -1.76 -4.38 15.45
CA HIS A 126 -2.38 -4.85 14.21
C HIS A 126 -1.37 -5.00 13.05
N LEU A 127 -0.16 -4.44 13.19
CA LEU A 127 0.93 -4.63 12.25
C LEU A 127 1.67 -5.94 12.58
N LYS A 128 1.23 -7.04 11.96
CA LYS A 128 1.82 -8.37 12.16
C LYS A 128 2.97 -8.64 11.18
N ILE A 129 4.09 -9.13 11.70
CA ILE A 129 5.24 -9.58 10.90
C ILE A 129 5.09 -11.07 10.63
N LYS A 130 5.23 -11.49 9.37
CA LYS A 130 5.17 -12.90 8.98
C LYS A 130 6.44 -13.63 9.42
N ASP A 131 6.29 -14.85 9.95
CA ASP A 131 7.41 -15.68 10.46
C ASP A 131 8.35 -16.22 9.37
N THR A 132 8.09 -15.93 8.10
CA THR A 132 8.73 -16.59 6.95
C THR A 132 10.20 -16.19 6.70
N LYS A 133 10.81 -15.35 7.54
CA LYS A 133 12.20 -14.84 7.38
C LYS A 133 13.10 -15.11 8.59
N LEU A 134 12.65 -15.94 9.53
CA LEU A 134 13.35 -16.16 10.79
C LEU A 134 14.12 -17.48 10.73
N GLU A 135 15.40 -17.46 11.12
CA GLU A 135 16.14 -18.67 11.47
C GLU A 135 15.59 -19.26 12.79
N ASP A 136 15.76 -20.57 13.01
CA ASP A 136 15.25 -21.27 14.19
C ASP A 136 15.59 -20.52 15.50
N GLY A 137 14.54 -20.04 16.18
CA GLY A 137 14.64 -19.35 17.47
C GLY A 137 14.64 -17.82 17.44
N GLN A 138 14.63 -17.18 16.26
CA GLN A 138 14.41 -15.74 16.17
C GLN A 138 12.92 -15.39 16.25
N ARG A 139 12.58 -14.34 16.99
CA ARG A 139 11.20 -13.82 17.10
C ARG A 139 10.93 -12.83 15.97
N ALA A 140 9.70 -12.79 15.46
CA ALA A 140 9.31 -11.90 14.36
C ALA A 140 9.47 -10.40 14.69
N ASP A 141 9.40 -10.05 15.97
CA ASP A 141 9.58 -8.69 16.49
C ASP A 141 10.96 -8.08 16.17
N CYS A 142 12.01 -8.88 16.00
CA CYS A 142 13.37 -8.38 15.75
C CYS A 142 13.71 -8.15 14.26
N VAL A 143 12.83 -8.53 13.33
CA VAL A 143 13.04 -8.36 11.88
C VAL A 143 13.28 -6.90 11.47
N PRO A 144 12.51 -5.90 11.96
CA PRO A 144 12.69 -4.51 11.55
C PRO A 144 14.09 -4.00 11.89
N GLU A 145 14.57 -4.25 13.10
CA GLU A 145 15.84 -3.74 13.60
C GLU A 145 17.06 -4.50 13.04
N LYS A 146 16.99 -5.83 12.99
CA LYS A 146 18.13 -6.67 12.63
C LYS A 146 18.28 -6.89 11.13
N ILE A 147 17.19 -6.81 10.37
CA ILE A 147 17.18 -7.11 8.93
C ILE A 147 16.83 -5.84 8.15
N SER A 148 15.61 -5.32 8.30
CA SER A 148 15.12 -4.24 7.41
C SER A 148 15.94 -2.96 7.54
N MET A 149 16.18 -2.47 8.76
CA MET A 149 16.93 -1.24 8.98
C MET A 149 18.40 -1.34 8.54
N GLN A 150 19.02 -2.50 8.69
CA GLN A 150 20.43 -2.71 8.32
C GLN A 150 20.62 -2.71 6.80
N VAL A 151 19.66 -3.27 6.05
CA VAL A 151 19.77 -3.42 4.59
C VAL A 151 19.16 -2.23 3.85
N TYR A 152 17.97 -1.79 4.25
CA TYR A 152 17.17 -0.80 3.54
C TYR A 152 17.11 0.57 4.22
N GLY A 153 17.70 0.71 5.42
CA GLY A 153 17.66 1.94 6.19
C GLY A 153 16.40 2.09 7.05
N ALA A 154 16.42 3.10 7.91
CA ALA A 154 15.27 3.48 8.72
C ALA A 154 14.27 4.32 7.91
N PRO A 155 12.98 4.39 8.31
CA PRO A 155 12.03 5.35 7.76
C PRO A 155 12.60 6.77 7.84
N GLU A 156 12.27 7.63 6.87
CA GLU A 156 12.69 9.02 6.90
C GLU A 156 12.17 9.71 8.17
N ILE A 157 13.08 10.16 9.04
CA ILE A 157 12.75 10.91 10.25
C ILE A 157 12.83 12.41 9.90
N ARG A 158 11.68 13.11 9.93
CA ARG A 158 11.57 14.57 9.81
C ARG A 158 10.92 15.18 11.04
#